data_AF-A0A9Q5ZC69-F1
#
_entry.id   AF-A0A9Q5ZC69-F1
#
_cell.length_a   1.000
_cell.length_b   1.000
_cell.length_c   1.000
_cell.angle_alpha   90.00
_cell.angle_beta   90.00
_cell.angle_gamma   90.00
#
_symmetry.space_group_name_H-M   'P 1'
#
loop_
_entity.id
_entity.type
_entity.pdbx_description
1 polymer ?
#
loop_
_entity_poly.entity_id
_entity_poly.type
_entity_poly.pdbx_seq_one_letter_code
_entity_poly.pdbx_strand_id
1 'polypeptide(L)' 'MREYRCTRNALYTHDCIGHDDTTPRQGHYIWAINEEAAWQEMARRYPDETEAGFTVHEWEGFDVKVVEVKRDDEGNIIE' A
#
# COMPACT_ATOMS: atom_id res chain seq x y z
N MET A 1 4.47 -17.00 5.14
CA MET A 1 4.26 -15.81 4.27
C MET A 1 4.46 -14.58 5.13
N ARG A 2 5.01 -13.52 4.55
CA ARG A 2 5.25 -12.24 5.23
C ARG A 2 4.64 -11.13 4.39
N GLU A 3 4.34 -10.01 5.02
CA GLU A 3 3.88 -8.83 4.31
C GLU A 3 5.08 -8.02 3.82
N TYR A 4 4.99 -7.54 2.59
CA TYR A 4 6.01 -6.72 1.95
C TYR A 4 5.37 -5.43 1.48
N ARG A 5 5.97 -4.30 1.87
CA ARG A 5 5.65 -2.99 1.31
C ARG A 5 6.49 -2.77 0.07
N CYS A 6 5.84 -2.82 -1.08
CA CYS A 6 6.42 -2.61 -2.40
C CYS A 6 6.12 -1.19 -2.88
N THR A 7 7.13 -0.47 -3.34
CA THR A 7 7.01 0.92 -3.80
C THR A 7 7.41 0.99 -5.26
N ARG A 8 6.61 1.65 -6.12
CA ARG A 8 7.00 1.84 -7.54
C ARG A 8 8.14 2.85 -7.61
N ASN A 9 9.11 2.61 -8.48
CA ASN A 9 10.23 3.54 -8.69
C ASN A 9 9.98 4.49 -9.87
N ALA A 10 8.92 4.23 -10.65
CA ALA A 10 8.54 5.10 -11.75
C ALA A 10 8.19 6.51 -11.23
N LEU A 11 8.67 7.52 -11.95
CA LEU A 11 8.34 8.91 -11.67
C LEU A 11 6.83 9.13 -11.85
N TYR A 12 6.27 10.04 -11.06
CA TYR A 12 4.88 10.46 -11.26
C TYR A 12 4.74 11.04 -12.67
N THR A 13 3.90 10.40 -13.48
CA THR A 13 3.62 10.80 -14.86
C THR A 13 2.58 11.92 -14.96
N HIS A 14 2.03 12.35 -13.83
CA HIS A 14 0.97 13.35 -13.71
C HIS A 14 1.30 14.30 -12.55
N ASP A 15 0.83 15.55 -12.63
CA ASP A 15 0.85 16.50 -11.53
C ASP A 15 -0.05 15.96 -10.40
N CYS A 16 0.51 15.09 -9.57
CA CYS A 16 -0.16 14.58 -8.40
C CYS A 16 -0.33 15.75 -7.41
N ILE A 17 -1.58 16.19 -7.24
CA ILE A 17 -1.98 17.16 -6.21
C ILE A 17 -1.80 16.42 -4.88
N GLY A 18 -0.59 16.53 -4.32
CA GLY A 18 -0.03 15.67 -3.27
C GLY A 18 -0.67 15.75 -1.88
N HIS A 19 -2.00 15.95 -1.80
CA HIS A 19 -2.75 15.89 -0.57
C HIS A 19 -3.96 14.96 -0.65
N ASP A 20 -4.77 15.08 -1.71
CA ASP A 20 -6.09 14.41 -1.77
C ASP A 20 -6.14 13.22 -2.73
N ASP A 21 -5.25 13.16 -3.72
CA ASP A 21 -5.16 11.99 -4.58
C ASP A 21 -4.32 10.91 -3.88
N THR A 22 -5.00 9.86 -3.44
CA THR A 22 -4.40 8.71 -2.78
C THR A 22 -4.18 7.54 -3.73
N THR A 23 -4.69 7.62 -4.96
CA THR A 23 -4.37 6.67 -6.05
C THR A 23 -2.88 6.65 -6.44
N PRO A 24 -2.11 7.75 -6.34
CA PRO A 24 -0.66 7.74 -6.56
C PRO A 24 0.13 7.26 -5.34
N ARG A 25 -0.51 6.77 -4.26
CA ARG A 25 0.23 6.17 -3.13
C ARG A 25 1.10 5.04 -3.65
N GLN A 26 2.41 5.28 -3.65
CA GLN A 26 3.42 4.41 -4.23
C GLN A 26 3.54 3.06 -3.49
N GLY A 27 3.13 2.98 -2.22
CA GLY A 27 3.29 1.79 -1.37
C GLY A 27 2.12 0.80 -1.48
N HIS A 28 2.42 -0.40 -1.97
CA HIS A 28 1.55 -1.57 -2.06
C HIS A 28 1.95 -2.62 -1.03
N TYR A 29 0.97 -3.17 -0.30
CA TYR A 29 1.22 -4.26 0.65
C TYR A 29 0.89 -5.59 -0.01
N ILE A 30 1.88 -6.49 -0.07
CA ILE A 30 1.79 -7.78 -0.75
C ILE A 30 2.23 -8.88 0.22
N TRP A 31 1.40 -9.90 0.35
CA TRP A 31 1.74 -11.11 1.08
C TRP A 31 2.49 -12.07 0.16
N ALA A 32 3.75 -12.34 0.47
CA ALA A 32 4.60 -13.20 -0.34
C ALA A 32 5.45 -14.14 0.52
N ILE A 33 6.09 -15.11 -0.13
CA ILE A 33 7.03 -16.03 0.53
C ILE A 33 8.40 -15.39 0.77
N ASN A 34 8.77 -14.42 -0.07
CA ASN A 34 10.02 -13.66 -0.05
C ASN A 34 9.86 -12.37 -0.88
N GLU A 35 10.91 -11.54 -0.90
CA GLU A 35 10.95 -10.27 -1.63
C GLU A 35 10.80 -10.44 -3.14
N GLU A 36 11.40 -11.49 -3.72
CA GLU A 36 11.33 -11.77 -5.16
C GLU A 36 9.89 -12.08 -5.60
N ALA A 37 9.16 -12.88 -4.83
CA ALA A 37 7.76 -13.17 -5.09
C ALA A 37 6.88 -11.92 -4.96
N ALA A 38 7.16 -11.04 -3.99
CA ALA A 38 6.47 -9.76 -3.87
C ALA A 38 6.76 -8.84 -5.07
N TRP A 39 8.00 -8.83 -5.55
CA TRP A 39 8.41 -8.09 -6.75
C TRP A 39 7.72 -8.62 -8.01
N GLN A 40 7.61 -9.95 -8.17
CA GLN A 40 6.93 -10.57 -9.32
C GLN A 40 5.43 -10.21 -9.36
N GLU A 41 4.77 -10.16 -8.21
CA GLU A 41 3.37 -9.69 -8.13
C GLU A 41 3.25 -8.21 -8.54
N MET A 42 4.22 -7.36 -8.16
CA MET A 42 4.28 -5.98 -8.63
C MET A 42 4.50 -5.89 -10.14
N ALA A 43 5.44 -6.65 -10.70
CA ALA A 43 5.70 -6.68 -12.14
C ALA A 43 4.49 -7.16 -12.94
N ARG A 44 3.72 -8.12 -12.40
CA ARG A 44 2.45 -8.54 -13.02
C ARG A 44 1.39 -7.44 -13.00
N ARG A 45 1.35 -6.64 -11.92
CA ARG A 45 0.36 -5.57 -11.73
C ARG A 45 0.71 -4.29 -12.50
N TYR A 46 1.99 -4.00 -12.65
CA TYR A 46 2.55 -2.81 -13.29
C TYR A 46 3.63 -3.19 -14.32
N PRO A 47 3.26 -3.93 -15.39
CA PRO A 47 4.23 -4.45 -16.35
C PRO A 47 5.04 -3.33 -17.03
N ASP A 48 4.40 -2.19 -17.31
CA ASP A 48 5.02 -1.03 -17.95
C ASP A 48 6.08 -0.33 -17.07
N GLU A 49 6.16 -0.68 -15.79
CA GLU A 49 7.08 -0.06 -14.82
C GLU A 49 8.17 -0.99 -14.34
N THR A 50 8.19 -2.22 -14.86
CA THR A 50 9.20 -3.23 -14.55
C THR A 50 10.62 -2.72 -14.83
N GLU A 51 10.79 -1.89 -15.86
CA GLU A 51 12.08 -1.28 -16.21
C GLU A 51 12.56 -0.27 -15.15
N ALA A 52 11.66 0.55 -14.60
CA ALA A 52 11.98 1.43 -13.48
C ALA A 52 12.19 0.63 -12.18
N GLY A 53 11.52 -0.53 -12.08
CA GLY A 53 11.60 -1.45 -10.97
C GLY A 53 10.72 -1.06 -9.78
N PHE A 54 10.80 -1.89 -8.74
CA PHE A 54 10.05 -1.74 -7.50
C PHE A 54 10.99 -1.91 -6.31
N THR A 55 10.86 -1.03 -5.33
CA THR A 55 11.53 -1.17 -4.04
C THR A 55 10.68 -2.04 -3.14
N VAL A 56 11.23 -3.17 -2.67
CA VAL A 56 10.51 -4.11 -1.79
C VAL A 56 11.12 -4.06 -0.40
N HIS A 57 10.28 -3.91 0.62
CA HIS A 57 10.69 -3.98 2.01
C HIS A 57 9.78 -4.95 2.76
N GLU A 58 10.37 -5.85 3.54
CA GLU A 58 9.61 -6.62 4.52
C GLU A 58 8.94 -5.65 5.51
N TRP A 59 7.64 -5.84 5.71
CA TRP A 59 6.83 -4.99 6.58
C TRP A 59 6.33 -5.80 7.76
N GLU A 60 6.76 -5.41 8.95
CA GLU A 60 6.13 -5.85 10.19
C GLU A 60 5.03 -4.83 10.53
N GLY A 61 3.78 -5.19 10.21
CA GLY A 61 2.63 -4.43 10.64
C GLY A 61 2.59 -4.33 12.16
N PHE A 62 2.39 -3.12 12.68
CA PHE A 62 2.06 -2.94 14.09
C PHE A 62 0.67 -3.53 14.35
N ASP A 63 0.43 -4.06 15.56
CA ASP A 63 -0.90 -4.53 15.98
C ASP A 63 -1.85 -3.32 16.06
N VAL A 64 -2.51 -2.99 14.96
CA VAL A 64 -3.49 -1.91 14.90
C VAL A 64 -4.82 -2.48 15.39
N LYS A 65 -5.19 -2.13 16.63
CA LYS A 65 -6.56 -2.36 17.11
C LYS A 65 -7.52 -1.43 16.37
N VAL A 66 -8.23 -1.98 15.39
CA VAL A 66 -9.37 -1.31 14.77
C VAL A 66 -10.50 -1.30 15.78
N VAL A 67 -10.69 -0.18 16.47
CA VAL A 67 -11.82 0.03 17.37
C VAL A 67 -12.98 0.56 16.53
N GLU A 68 -14.01 -0.25 16.35
CA GLU A 68 -15.26 0.20 15.74
C GLU A 68 -15.97 1.13 16.73
N VAL A 69 -15.90 2.44 16.49
CA VAL A 69 -16.62 3.44 17.29
C VAL A 69 -18.06 3.49 16.78
N LYS A 70 -18.98 2.83 17.49
CA LYS A 70 -20.42 2.96 17.21
C LYS A 70 -20.84 4.39 17.52
N ARG A 71 -21.55 5.02 16.60
CA ARG A 71 -22.12 6.37 16.76
C ARG A 71 -23.62 6.34 16.59
N ASP A 72 -24.33 7.14 17.37
CA ASP A 72 -25.78 7.37 17.18
C ASP A 72 -26.05 8.30 15.98
N ASP A 73 -27.33 8.51 15.66
CA ASP A 73 -27.78 9.40 14.58
C ASP A 73 -27.36 10.87 14.78
N GLU A 74 -26.95 11.26 16.00
CA GLU A 74 -26.47 12.59 16.37
C GLU A 74 -24.92 12.67 16.37
N GLY A 75 -24.23 11.55 16.12
CA GLY A 75 -22.77 11.45 16.05
C GLY A 75 -22.07 11.22 17.39
N ASN A 76 -22.80 10.95 18.47
CA ASN A 76 -22.22 10.63 19.78
C ASN A 76 -21.71 9.19 19.83
N ILE A 77 -20.63 8.95 20.58
CA ILE A 77 -20.07 7.61 20.77
C ILE A 77 -20.98 6.79 21.68
N ILE A 78 -21.38 5.61 21.22
CA ILE A 78 -22.16 4.63 22.00
C ILE A 78 -21.17 3.57 22.51
N GLU A 79 -20.99 3.47 23.84
CA GLU A 79 -20.21 2.41 24.52
C GLU A 79 -20.83 1.01 24.37
#